data_AF-A0A336MPD0-F1
#
_entry.id   AF-A0A336MPD0-F1
#
_cell.length_a   1.000
_cell.length_b   1.000
_cell.length_c   1.000
_cell.angle_alpha   90.00
_cell.angle_beta   90.00
_cell.angle_gamma   90.00
#
_symmetry.space_group_name_H-M   'P 1'
#
loop_
_entity.id
_entity.type
_entity.pdbx_description
1 polymer ?
#
loop_
_entity_poly.entity_id
_entity_poly.type
_entity_poly.pdbx_seq_one_letter_code
_entity_poly.pdbx_strand_id
1 'polypeptide(L)'
;TGRSQPPYFASYNSTRLFIHSVVTSKYFDLAIAGVIGLNVVGMALEYYMMPIALEYTLKIFNYFFTAVFIVEAIMKLCALGPVIYLKDRWNQLDVFIVILSIVGIVLEELETNIIPINPTIIRVMRVLRIARVLKLLKMAKGIRALLDTVCQALPQVGNLGLLFFLLFFIFAALGVELFGRLECSEDVPCQGLDHYKITKENSYKN
;
A
#
# COMPACT_ATOMS: atom_id res chain seq x y z
N THR A 1 -29.12 4.65 35.28
CA THR A 1 -30.01 5.13 34.19
C THR A 1 -29.25 5.15 32.88
N GLY A 2 -29.04 3.99 32.26
CA GLY A 2 -28.41 3.89 30.95
C GLY A 2 -29.45 4.17 29.87
N ARG A 3 -29.49 5.38 29.31
CA ARG A 3 -30.24 5.64 28.07
C ARG A 3 -29.65 4.73 27.01
N SER A 4 -30.38 3.68 26.63
CA SER A 4 -30.16 2.95 25.39
C SER A 4 -30.31 3.96 24.25
N GLN A 5 -29.19 4.55 23.82
CA GLN A 5 -29.18 5.40 22.64
C GLN A 5 -29.75 4.56 21.50
N PRO A 6 -30.75 5.07 20.77
CA PRO A 6 -31.28 4.33 19.63
C PRO A 6 -30.13 4.04 18.67
N PRO A 7 -30.11 2.84 18.04
CA PRO A 7 -29.07 2.53 17.08
C PRO A 7 -28.98 3.63 16.02
N TYR A 8 -27.77 3.97 15.55
CA TYR A 8 -27.54 5.09 14.63
C TYR A 8 -28.40 5.04 13.33
N PHE A 9 -28.82 3.84 12.94
CA PHE A 9 -29.70 3.58 11.80
C PHE A 9 -31.20 3.80 12.07
N ALA A 10 -31.61 4.17 13.30
CA ALA A 10 -33.01 4.33 13.68
C ALA A 10 -33.75 5.47 12.95
N SER A 11 -33.04 6.42 12.33
CA SER A 11 -33.61 7.54 11.57
C SER A 11 -33.45 7.39 10.05
N TYR A 12 -33.26 6.17 9.54
CA TYR A 12 -32.96 5.93 8.12
C TYR A 12 -34.24 5.85 7.28
N ASN A 13 -34.27 6.56 6.14
CA ASN A 13 -35.29 6.32 5.10
C ASN A 13 -35.15 4.90 4.54
N SER A 14 -36.24 4.32 4.05
CA SER A 14 -36.30 2.93 3.56
C SER A 14 -35.21 2.58 2.54
N THR A 15 -34.88 3.51 1.63
CA THR A 15 -33.79 3.34 0.64
C THR A 15 -32.41 3.28 1.29
N ARG A 16 -32.15 4.12 2.30
CA ARG A 16 -30.89 4.11 3.06
C ARG A 16 -30.78 2.85 3.91
N LEU A 17 -31.90 2.38 4.47
CA LEU A 17 -31.96 1.14 5.23
C LEU A 17 -31.67 -0.10 4.35
N PHE A 18 -32.21 -0.13 3.13
CA PHE A 18 -31.93 -1.18 2.16
C PHE A 18 -30.44 -1.22 1.77
N ILE A 19 -29.87 -0.07 1.40
CA ILE A 19 -28.44 0.04 1.07
C ILE A 19 -27.57 -0.39 2.26
N HIS A 20 -27.92 0.03 3.48
CA HIS A 20 -27.24 -0.41 4.68
C HIS A 20 -27.31 -1.93 4.88
N SER A 21 -28.47 -2.55 4.67
CA SER A 21 -28.63 -4.01 4.74
C SER A 21 -27.79 -4.74 3.68
N VAL A 22 -27.65 -4.18 2.48
CA VAL A 22 -26.82 -4.77 1.42
C VAL A 22 -25.34 -4.65 1.76
N VAL A 23 -24.88 -3.46 2.15
CA VAL A 23 -23.47 -3.18 2.47
C VAL A 23 -22.98 -3.94 3.70
N THR A 24 -23.86 -4.19 4.67
CA THR A 24 -23.51 -4.95 5.89
C THR A 24 -23.62 -6.47 5.71
N SER A 25 -24.03 -6.93 4.52
CA SER A 25 -24.19 -8.34 4.22
C SER A 25 -22.84 -9.02 3.95
N LYS A 26 -22.65 -10.21 4.53
CA LYS A 26 -21.46 -11.05 4.27
C LYS A 26 -21.30 -11.41 2.79
N TYR A 27 -22.40 -11.48 2.04
CA TYR A 27 -22.36 -11.80 0.61
C TYR A 27 -21.76 -10.64 -0.21
N PHE A 28 -22.05 -9.40 0.18
CA PHE A 28 -21.47 -8.23 -0.46
C PHE A 28 -19.95 -8.19 -0.24
N ASP A 29 -19.54 -8.40 1.01
CA ASP A 29 -18.15 -8.54 1.41
C ASP A 29 -17.41 -9.65 0.65
N LEU A 30 -18.03 -10.83 0.50
CA LEU A 30 -17.48 -11.95 -0.28
C LEU A 30 -17.39 -11.63 -1.79
N ALA A 31 -18.40 -10.94 -2.34
CA ALA A 31 -18.39 -10.53 -3.75
C ALA A 31 -17.24 -9.56 -4.02
N ILE A 32 -17.04 -8.55 -3.17
CA ILE A 32 -15.93 -7.60 -3.29
C ILE A 32 -14.59 -8.33 -3.13
N ALA A 33 -14.47 -9.30 -2.22
CA ALA A 33 -13.28 -10.13 -2.09
C ALA A 33 -12.99 -10.92 -3.38
N GLY A 34 -14.03 -11.48 -4.02
CA GLY A 34 -13.90 -12.15 -5.32
C GLY A 34 -13.42 -11.21 -6.43
N VAL A 35 -13.95 -9.98 -6.47
CA VAL A 35 -13.51 -8.93 -7.40
C VAL A 35 -12.05 -8.57 -7.19
N ILE A 36 -11.60 -8.42 -5.94
CA ILE A 36 -10.18 -8.18 -5.62
C ILE A 36 -9.34 -9.37 -6.09
N GLY A 37 -9.75 -10.60 -5.80
CA GLY A 37 -9.04 -11.81 -6.22
C GLY A 37 -8.89 -11.89 -7.74
N LEU A 38 -9.96 -11.65 -8.49
CA LEU A 38 -9.92 -11.61 -9.96
C LEU A 38 -8.95 -10.54 -10.47
N ASN A 39 -8.91 -9.38 -9.81
CA ASN A 39 -8.00 -8.33 -10.20
C ASN A 39 -6.53 -8.65 -9.88
N VAL A 40 -6.25 -9.37 -8.78
CA VAL A 40 -4.91 -9.90 -8.48
C VAL A 40 -4.45 -10.89 -9.54
N VAL A 41 -5.34 -11.77 -9.99
CA VAL A 41 -5.06 -12.66 -11.12
C VAL A 41 -4.73 -11.84 -12.37
N GLY A 42 -5.50 -10.79 -12.67
CA GLY A 42 -5.20 -9.88 -13.77
C GLY A 42 -3.79 -9.25 -13.68
N MET A 43 -3.38 -8.81 -12.50
CA MET A 43 -2.02 -8.30 -12.27
C MET A 43 -0.95 -9.39 -12.42
N ALA A 44 -1.24 -10.63 -12.00
CA ALA A 44 -0.29 -11.74 -12.13
C ALA A 44 -0.09 -12.21 -13.58
N LEU A 45 -1.00 -11.84 -14.49
CA LEU A 45 -0.88 -12.13 -15.93
C LEU A 45 -0.01 -11.12 -16.68
N GLU A 46 0.41 -10.01 -16.05
CA GLU A 46 1.33 -9.05 -16.68
C GLU A 46 2.74 -9.66 -16.82
N TYR A 47 3.28 -9.70 -18.04
CA TYR A 47 4.64 -10.20 -18.32
C TYR A 47 5.41 -9.31 -19.30
N TYR A 48 6.74 -9.49 -19.36
CA TYR A 48 7.62 -8.70 -20.22
C TYR A 48 7.40 -9.04 -21.70
N MET A 49 7.25 -8.02 -22.56
CA MET A 49 6.92 -8.17 -23.99
C MET A 49 5.57 -8.84 -24.28
N MET A 50 4.52 -8.38 -23.60
CA MET A 50 3.14 -8.86 -23.79
C MET A 50 2.52 -8.36 -25.12
N PRO A 51 1.67 -9.16 -25.80
CA PRO A 51 0.96 -8.71 -26.99
C PRO A 51 -0.01 -7.57 -26.66
N ILE A 52 -0.07 -6.61 -27.57
CA ILE A 52 -0.85 -5.37 -27.45
C ILE A 52 -2.32 -5.64 -27.10
N ALA A 53 -2.93 -6.69 -27.69
CA ALA A 53 -4.32 -7.06 -27.40
C ALA A 53 -4.56 -7.45 -25.92
N LEU A 54 -3.60 -8.15 -25.30
CA LEU A 54 -3.71 -8.53 -23.90
C LEU A 54 -3.49 -7.33 -22.99
N GLU A 55 -2.59 -6.41 -23.35
CA GLU A 55 -2.38 -5.14 -22.64
C GLU A 55 -3.66 -4.29 -22.58
N TYR A 56 -4.31 -4.08 -23.73
CA TYR A 56 -5.59 -3.36 -23.78
C TYR A 56 -6.67 -4.05 -22.95
N THR A 57 -6.73 -5.37 -22.99
CA THR A 57 -7.71 -6.16 -22.21
C THR A 57 -7.50 -5.99 -20.70
N LEU A 58 -6.26 -6.13 -20.23
CA LEU A 58 -5.91 -5.95 -18.81
C LEU A 58 -6.14 -4.50 -18.36
N LYS A 59 -5.88 -3.53 -19.22
CA LYS A 59 -6.18 -2.11 -18.98
C LYS A 59 -7.68 -1.89 -18.77
N ILE A 60 -8.54 -2.41 -19.66
CA ILE A 60 -10.01 -2.34 -19.53
C ILE A 60 -10.47 -2.99 -18.23
N PHE A 61 -9.94 -4.17 -17.89
CA PHE A 61 -10.27 -4.82 -16.63
C PHE A 61 -9.90 -3.96 -15.43
N ASN A 62 -8.73 -3.31 -15.43
CA ASN A 62 -8.33 -2.44 -14.32
C ASN A 62 -9.29 -1.25 -14.13
N TYR A 63 -9.77 -0.64 -15.23
CA TYR A 63 -10.82 0.38 -15.17
C TYR A 63 -12.10 -0.18 -14.53
N PHE A 64 -12.55 -1.35 -14.98
CA PHE A 64 -13.74 -2.00 -14.44
C PHE A 64 -13.61 -2.26 -12.93
N PHE A 65 -12.50 -2.84 -12.48
CA PHE A 65 -12.26 -3.11 -11.06
C PHE A 65 -12.23 -1.83 -10.23
N THR A 66 -11.57 -0.79 -10.73
CA THR A 66 -11.50 0.50 -10.05
C THR A 66 -12.89 1.13 -9.95
N ALA A 67 -13.71 1.06 -11.00
CA ALA A 67 -15.10 1.52 -10.97
C ALA A 67 -15.92 0.78 -9.90
N VAL A 68 -15.79 -0.54 -9.81
CA VAL A 68 -16.46 -1.34 -8.76
C VAL A 68 -16.04 -0.88 -7.36
N PHE A 69 -14.76 -0.59 -7.13
CA PHE A 69 -14.29 -0.09 -5.83
C PHE A 69 -14.79 1.32 -5.50
N ILE A 70 -14.94 2.19 -6.50
CA ILE A 70 -15.55 3.51 -6.32
C ILE A 70 -17.01 3.35 -5.91
N VAL A 71 -17.76 2.50 -6.61
CA VAL A 71 -19.17 2.25 -6.30
C VAL A 71 -19.31 1.64 -4.89
N GLU A 72 -18.45 0.69 -4.51
CA GLU A 72 -18.37 0.15 -3.14
C GLU A 72 -18.21 1.26 -2.10
N ALA A 73 -17.23 2.15 -2.30
CA ALA A 73 -16.94 3.23 -1.37
C ALA A 73 -18.09 4.23 -1.25
N ILE A 74 -18.74 4.59 -2.37
CA ILE A 74 -19.91 5.47 -2.38
C ILE A 74 -21.09 4.81 -1.67
N MET A 75 -21.36 3.52 -1.94
CA MET A 75 -22.43 2.79 -1.25
C MET A 75 -22.20 2.73 0.26
N LYS A 76 -20.96 2.51 0.71
CA LYS A 76 -20.59 2.55 2.13
C LYS A 76 -20.75 3.94 2.73
N LEU A 77 -20.35 4.99 2.01
CA LEU A 77 -20.49 6.37 2.45
C LEU A 77 -21.98 6.75 2.62
N CYS A 78 -22.84 6.35 1.68
CA CYS A 78 -24.28 6.58 1.77
C CYS A 78 -24.96 5.74 2.88
N ALA A 79 -24.48 4.52 3.10
CA ALA A 79 -25.01 3.61 4.13
C ALA A 79 -24.67 4.06 5.56
N LEU A 80 -23.41 4.41 5.83
CA LEU A 80 -22.93 4.72 7.19
C LEU A 80 -22.86 6.22 7.49
N GLY A 81 -22.89 7.07 6.46
CA GLY A 81 -22.63 8.50 6.58
C GLY A 81 -21.12 8.82 6.77
N PRO A 82 -20.68 10.03 6.39
CA PRO A 82 -19.26 10.39 6.36
C PRO A 82 -18.56 10.32 7.72
N VAL A 83 -19.26 10.72 8.80
CA VAL A 83 -18.66 10.83 10.14
C VAL A 83 -18.32 9.45 10.72
N ILE A 84 -19.19 8.47 10.56
CA ILE A 84 -18.95 7.12 11.09
C ILE A 84 -18.07 6.31 10.15
N TYR A 85 -18.27 6.47 8.84
CA TYR A 85 -17.45 5.81 7.84
C TYR A 85 -15.96 6.17 8.00
N LEU A 86 -15.64 7.45 8.21
CA LEU A 86 -14.26 7.91 8.40
C LEU A 86 -13.71 7.66 9.80
N LYS A 87 -14.49 7.16 10.77
CA LYS A 87 -13.97 6.82 12.11
C LYS A 87 -13.27 5.46 12.14
N ASP A 88 -13.63 4.54 11.25
CA ASP A 88 -13.01 3.22 11.16
C ASP A 88 -11.75 3.26 10.30
N ARG A 89 -10.59 2.88 10.86
CA ARG A 89 -9.29 2.86 10.17
C ARG A 89 -9.31 1.99 8.91
N TRP A 90 -10.08 0.90 8.92
CA TRP A 90 -10.18 0.00 7.78
C TRP A 90 -10.96 0.62 6.61
N ASN A 91 -11.97 1.44 6.92
CA ASN A 91 -12.70 2.20 5.92
C ASN A 91 -11.86 3.37 5.39
N GLN A 92 -11.05 4.02 6.24
CA GLN A 92 -10.08 5.03 5.79
C GLN A 92 -9.06 4.44 4.80
N LEU A 93 -8.53 3.25 5.08
CA LEU A 93 -7.64 2.53 4.17
C LEU A 93 -8.33 2.19 2.83
N ASP A 94 -9.60 1.81 2.87
CA ASP A 94 -10.41 1.54 1.68
C ASP A 94 -10.53 2.78 0.78
N VAL A 95 -10.88 3.94 1.36
CA VAL A 95 -10.96 5.22 0.64
C VAL A 95 -9.61 5.62 0.07
N PHE A 96 -8.55 5.50 0.86
CA PHE A 96 -7.20 5.83 0.42
C PHE A 96 -6.79 5.01 -0.82
N ILE A 97 -7.05 3.71 -0.80
CA ILE A 97 -6.77 2.82 -1.95
C ILE A 97 -7.58 3.22 -3.19
N VAL A 98 -8.85 3.61 -3.01
CA VAL A 98 -9.71 4.07 -4.12
C VAL A 98 -9.13 5.36 -4.73
N ILE A 99 -8.73 6.32 -3.90
CA ILE A 99 -8.12 7.58 -4.35
C ILE A 99 -6.81 7.29 -5.10
N LEU A 100 -5.92 6.46 -4.52
CA LEU A 100 -4.66 6.08 -5.18
C LEU A 100 -4.89 5.40 -6.53
N SER A 101 -5.94 4.57 -6.65
CA SER A 101 -6.27 3.91 -7.90
C SER A 101 -6.75 4.90 -8.96
N ILE A 102 -7.56 5.89 -8.58
CA ILE A 102 -8.00 6.97 -9.49
C ILE A 102 -6.78 7.79 -9.94
N VAL A 103 -5.95 8.24 -9.00
CA VAL A 103 -4.74 9.02 -9.32
C VAL A 103 -3.80 8.23 -10.22
N GLY A 104 -3.62 6.93 -10.00
CA GLY A 104 -2.78 6.08 -10.84
C GLY A 104 -3.26 6.01 -12.28
N ILE A 105 -4.57 5.82 -12.46
CA ILE A 105 -5.19 5.81 -13.78
C ILE A 105 -5.04 7.18 -14.48
N VAL A 106 -5.31 8.27 -13.76
CA VAL A 106 -5.23 9.64 -14.33
C VAL A 106 -3.80 9.97 -14.76
N LEU A 107 -2.80 9.59 -13.95
CA LEU A 107 -1.39 9.83 -14.28
C LEU A 107 -0.91 9.01 -15.48
N GLU A 108 -1.35 7.76 -15.62
CA GLU A 108 -1.02 6.93 -16.78
C GLU A 108 -1.65 7.47 -18.07
N GLU A 109 -2.87 8.02 -18.01
CA GLU A 109 -3.51 8.66 -19.16
C GLU A 109 -2.87 10.02 -19.50
N LEU A 110 -2.34 10.76 -18.51
CA LEU A 110 -1.66 12.03 -18.77
C LEU A 110 -0.32 11.85 -19.51
N GLU A 111 0.42 10.79 -19.17
CA GLU A 111 1.66 10.41 -19.86
C GLU A 111 1.44 10.24 -21.36
N THR A 112 0.32 9.60 -21.75
CA THR A 112 0.02 9.33 -23.15
C THR A 112 -0.44 10.55 -23.94
N ASN A 113 -0.89 11.62 -23.27
CA ASN A 113 -1.61 12.71 -23.95
C ASN A 113 -0.86 14.05 -24.00
N ILE A 114 -0.14 14.49 -22.95
CA ILE A 114 0.30 15.92 -22.91
C ILE A 114 1.63 16.22 -22.18
N ILE A 115 2.03 15.45 -21.15
CA ILE A 115 3.18 15.82 -20.30
C ILE A 115 4.15 14.64 -20.13
N PRO A 116 5.46 14.79 -20.39
CA PRO A 116 6.44 13.75 -20.07
C PRO A 116 6.55 13.57 -18.54
N ILE A 117 5.99 12.48 -18.03
CA ILE A 117 6.06 12.09 -16.62
C ILE A 117 7.33 11.27 -16.38
N ASN A 118 7.93 11.40 -15.19
CA ASN A 118 9.11 10.61 -14.83
C ASN A 118 8.78 9.09 -14.78
N PRO A 119 9.55 8.21 -15.45
CA PRO A 119 9.30 6.76 -15.47
C PRO A 119 9.27 6.12 -14.07
N THR A 120 9.92 6.74 -13.09
CA THR A 120 9.91 6.30 -11.69
C THR A 120 8.51 6.40 -11.08
N ILE A 121 7.76 7.47 -11.39
CA ILE A 121 6.40 7.69 -10.86
C ILE A 121 5.46 6.61 -11.37
N ILE A 122 5.56 6.27 -12.66
CA ILE A 122 4.76 5.22 -13.29
C ILE A 122 5.02 3.86 -12.64
N ARG A 123 6.29 3.54 -12.36
CA ARG A 123 6.66 2.31 -11.62
C ARG A 123 6.01 2.29 -10.23
N VAL A 124 6.04 3.40 -9.49
CA VAL A 124 5.41 3.49 -8.18
C VAL A 124 3.89 3.31 -8.29
N MET A 125 3.22 3.96 -9.25
CA MET A 125 1.77 3.80 -9.43
C MET A 125 1.38 2.37 -9.77
N ARG A 126 2.20 1.64 -10.55
CA ARG A 126 2.00 0.21 -10.81
C ARG A 126 2.07 -0.61 -9.53
N VAL A 127 3.07 -0.38 -8.68
CA VAL A 127 3.20 -1.07 -7.38
C VAL A 127 2.03 -0.74 -6.45
N LEU A 128 1.56 0.51 -6.44
CA LEU A 128 0.43 0.93 -5.62
C LEU A 128 -0.88 0.21 -5.99
N ARG A 129 -1.02 -0.33 -7.20
CA ARG A 129 -2.17 -1.18 -7.54
C ARG A 129 -2.25 -2.41 -6.64
N ILE A 130 -1.11 -2.98 -6.23
CA ILE A 130 -1.04 -4.12 -5.31
C ILE A 130 -1.63 -3.77 -3.94
N ALA A 131 -1.63 -2.49 -3.54
CA ALA A 131 -2.21 -2.05 -2.27
C ALA A 131 -3.70 -2.41 -2.14
N ARG A 132 -4.43 -2.59 -3.25
CA ARG A 132 -5.83 -3.05 -3.18
C ARG A 132 -5.99 -4.46 -2.61
N VAL A 133 -4.95 -5.31 -2.65
CA VAL A 133 -4.92 -6.62 -1.97
C VAL A 133 -5.09 -6.43 -0.46
N LEU A 134 -4.63 -5.31 0.11
CA LEU A 134 -4.80 -4.99 1.53
C LEU A 134 -6.27 -4.87 1.92
N LYS A 135 -7.19 -4.62 0.97
CA LYS A 135 -8.63 -4.66 1.23
C LYS A 135 -9.11 -6.04 1.68
N LEU A 136 -8.43 -7.13 1.31
CA LEU A 136 -8.75 -8.49 1.79
C LEU A 136 -8.48 -8.64 3.30
N LEU A 137 -7.51 -7.90 3.84
CA LEU A 137 -7.19 -7.94 5.27
C LEU A 137 -8.36 -7.46 6.13
N LYS A 138 -9.19 -6.54 5.61
CA LYS A 138 -10.39 -6.02 6.30
C LYS A 138 -11.46 -7.10 6.53
N MET A 139 -11.47 -8.14 5.68
CA MET A 139 -12.41 -9.27 5.74
C MET A 139 -11.91 -10.36 6.70
N ALA A 140 -10.59 -10.55 6.76
CA ALA A 140 -9.95 -11.55 7.60
C ALA A 140 -9.91 -11.09 9.07
N LYS A 141 -11.02 -11.31 9.80
CA LYS A 141 -11.16 -10.92 11.21
C LYS A 141 -10.00 -11.39 12.10
N GLY A 142 -9.47 -12.60 11.87
CA GLY A 142 -8.30 -13.12 12.58
C GLY A 142 -7.04 -12.29 12.31
N ILE A 143 -6.76 -11.98 11.04
CA ILE A 143 -5.60 -11.17 10.66
C ILE A 143 -5.74 -9.74 11.19
N ARG A 144 -6.94 -9.15 11.15
CA ARG A 144 -7.21 -7.84 11.74
C ARG A 144 -6.85 -7.81 13.23
N ALA A 145 -7.29 -8.82 13.99
CA ALA A 145 -6.98 -8.91 15.41
C ALA A 145 -5.47 -9.01 15.65
N LEU A 146 -4.75 -9.82 14.86
CA LEU A 146 -3.30 -9.94 14.95
C LEU A 146 -2.60 -8.60 14.63
N LEU A 147 -2.99 -7.93 13.54
CA LEU A 147 -2.44 -6.62 13.18
C LEU A 147 -2.70 -5.56 14.26
N ASP A 148 -3.90 -5.56 14.86
CA ASP A 148 -4.22 -4.64 15.96
C ASP A 148 -3.31 -4.91 17.18
N THR A 149 -3.01 -6.18 17.50
CA THR A 149 -2.05 -6.51 18.58
C THR A 149 -0.62 -6.11 18.25
N VAL A 150 -0.17 -6.31 17.01
CA VAL A 150 1.16 -5.88 16.55
C VAL A 150 1.28 -4.36 16.66
N CYS A 151 0.28 -3.62 16.20
CA CYS A 151 0.25 -2.16 16.29
C CYS A 151 0.29 -1.65 17.74
N GLN A 152 -0.30 -2.39 18.68
CA GLN A 152 -0.22 -2.06 20.11
C GLN A 152 1.16 -2.34 20.72
N ALA A 153 1.88 -3.33 20.20
CA ALA A 153 3.25 -3.65 20.64
C ALA A 153 4.33 -2.74 20.00
N LEU A 154 4.04 -2.12 18.84
CA LEU A 154 4.99 -1.27 18.11
C LEU A 154 5.66 -0.17 18.96
N PRO A 155 4.96 0.56 19.85
CA PRO A 155 5.60 1.59 20.68
C PRO A 155 6.68 1.00 21.62
N GLN A 156 6.45 -0.19 22.17
CA GLN A 156 7.40 -0.86 23.05
C GLN A 156 8.62 -1.35 22.26
N VAL A 157 8.38 -1.96 21.10
CA VAL A 157 9.46 -2.38 20.19
C VAL A 157 10.25 -1.17 19.68
N GLY A 158 9.61 -0.03 19.48
CA GLY A 158 10.25 1.23 19.07
C GLY A 158 11.32 1.71 20.05
N ASN A 159 11.08 1.59 21.36
CA ASN A 159 12.07 1.95 22.38
C ASN A 159 13.32 1.06 22.31
N LEU A 160 13.14 -0.25 22.10
CA LEU A 160 14.24 -1.18 21.89
C LEU A 160 14.97 -0.91 20.57
N GLY A 161 14.22 -0.61 19.50
CA GLY A 161 14.75 -0.25 18.20
C GLY A 161 15.62 1.00 18.23
N LEU A 162 15.24 2.02 19.02
CA LEU A 162 16.03 3.23 19.21
C LEU A 162 17.39 2.94 19.87
N LEU A 163 17.41 2.05 20.88
CA LEU A 163 18.66 1.61 21.50
C LEU A 163 19.57 0.89 20.50
N PHE A 164 19.01 -0.03 19.71
CA PHE A 164 19.76 -0.73 18.65
C PHE A 164 20.27 0.24 17.58
N PHE A 165 19.49 1.25 17.21
CA PHE A 165 19.92 2.26 16.25
C PHE A 165 21.10 3.07 16.77
N LEU A 166 21.10 3.48 18.06
CA LEU A 166 22.23 4.16 18.69
C LEU A 166 23.49 3.28 18.72
N LEU A 167 23.32 2.00 19.05
CA LEU A 167 24.42 1.04 19.06
C LEU A 167 25.07 0.92 17.68
N PHE A 168 24.26 0.76 16.63
CA PHE A 168 24.77 0.72 15.25
C PHE A 168 25.42 2.03 14.84
N PHE A 169 24.91 3.18 15.28
CA PHE A 169 25.52 4.46 15.01
C PHE A 169 26.94 4.57 15.63
N ILE A 170 27.11 4.16 16.88
CA ILE A 170 28.41 4.16 17.55
C ILE A 170 29.40 3.23 16.83
N PHE A 171 28.98 2.00 16.52
CA PHE A 171 29.84 1.06 15.80
C PHE A 171 30.16 1.50 14.38
N ALA A 172 29.23 2.16 13.68
CA ALA A 172 29.50 2.73 12.37
C ALA A 172 30.53 3.86 12.44
N ALA A 173 30.43 4.77 13.42
CA ALA A 173 31.41 5.83 13.63
C ALA A 173 32.80 5.25 13.96
N LEU A 174 32.87 4.27 14.87
CA LEU A 174 34.11 3.56 15.17
C LEU A 174 34.67 2.83 13.94
N GLY A 175 33.82 2.23 13.12
CA GLY A 175 34.21 1.55 11.89
C GLY A 175 34.81 2.50 10.86
N VAL A 176 34.25 3.70 10.69
CA VAL A 176 34.82 4.74 9.81
C VAL A 176 36.16 5.26 10.36
N GLU A 177 36.28 5.44 11.68
CA GLU A 177 37.53 5.92 12.28
C GLU A 177 38.65 4.88 12.18
N LEU A 178 38.34 3.61 12.46
CA LEU A 178 39.34 2.53 12.48
C LEU A 178 39.68 2.00 11.09
N PHE A 179 38.69 1.91 10.19
CA PHE A 179 38.82 1.26 8.88
C PHE A 179 38.57 2.20 7.69
N GLY A 180 38.30 3.49 7.90
CA GLY A 180 38.01 4.44 6.80
C GLY A 180 39.20 4.81 5.92
N ARG A 181 40.42 4.34 6.27
CA ARG A 181 41.64 4.46 5.47
C ARG A 181 42.15 3.12 4.95
N LEU A 182 41.37 2.05 5.08
CA LEU A 182 41.75 0.76 4.54
C LEU A 182 41.68 0.81 3.00
N GLU A 183 42.82 0.71 2.33
CA GLU A 183 42.90 0.68 0.87
C GLU A 183 43.04 -0.77 0.40
N CYS A 184 42.05 -1.23 -0.36
CA CYS A 184 42.05 -2.56 -0.96
C CYS A 184 42.43 -2.42 -2.44
N SER A 185 43.67 -2.79 -2.77
CA SER A 185 44.18 -2.83 -4.15
C SER A 185 44.24 -4.27 -4.65
N GLU A 186 44.48 -4.47 -5.94
CA GLU A 186 44.76 -5.81 -6.49
C GLU A 186 46.01 -6.44 -5.85
N ASP A 187 46.96 -5.61 -5.40
CA ASP A 187 48.19 -6.04 -4.71
C ASP A 187 47.96 -6.40 -3.22
N VAL A 188 46.86 -5.91 -2.62
CA VAL A 188 46.50 -6.16 -1.20
C VAL A 188 45.03 -6.58 -1.15
N PRO A 189 44.71 -7.84 -1.47
CA PRO A 189 43.34 -8.30 -1.56
C PRO A 189 42.69 -8.32 -0.17
N CYS A 190 41.61 -7.55 -0.02
CA CYS A 190 40.77 -7.59 1.17
C CYS A 190 39.66 -8.62 1.01
N GLN A 191 39.82 -9.78 1.64
CA GLN A 191 38.81 -10.84 1.60
C GLN A 191 37.52 -10.39 2.32
N GLY A 192 36.41 -10.23 1.58
CA GLY A 192 35.10 -9.80 2.10
C GLY A 192 34.78 -8.30 2.03
N LEU A 193 35.71 -7.46 1.55
CA LEU A 193 35.53 -6.01 1.30
C LEU A 193 35.77 -5.64 -0.18
N ASP A 194 36.07 -6.63 -1.01
CA ASP A 194 36.46 -6.56 -2.41
C ASP A 194 35.35 -6.03 -3.34
N HIS A 195 34.10 -6.39 -3.11
CA HIS A 195 32.95 -5.96 -3.93
C HIS A 195 32.38 -4.59 -3.56
N TYR A 196 32.74 -4.06 -2.39
CA TYR A 196 32.25 -2.77 -1.86
C TYR A 196 33.39 -1.75 -1.78
N LYS A 197 34.25 -1.70 -2.80
CA LYS A 197 35.38 -0.76 -2.88
C LYS A 197 34.89 0.64 -2.54
N ILE A 198 35.35 1.17 -1.40
CA ILE A 198 35.25 2.59 -1.08
C ILE A 198 36.33 3.26 -1.92
N THR A 199 36.11 3.36 -3.23
CA THR A 199 37.12 3.89 -4.14
C THR A 199 37.24 5.39 -3.87
N LYS A 200 38.23 5.80 -3.07
CA LYS A 200 38.70 7.20 -2.99
C LYS A 200 39.57 7.55 -4.20
N GLU A 201 39.12 7.21 -5.39
CA GLU A 201 39.83 7.59 -6.62
C GLU A 201 39.36 8.98 -7.06
N ASN A 202 39.63 10.02 -6.25
CA ASN A 202 39.56 11.42 -6.68
C ASN A 202 40.14 12.48 -5.70
N SER A 203 40.91 12.12 -4.66
CA SER A 203 41.52 13.14 -3.75
C SER A 203 43.02 13.39 -3.93
N TYR A 204 43.69 12.80 -4.91
CA TYR A 204 45.11 13.10 -5.24
C TYR A 204 45.34 13.43 -6.72
N LYS A 205 44.40 14.17 -7.33
CA LYS A 205 44.64 14.95 -8.55
C LYS A 205 44.10 16.37 -8.34
N ASN A 206 44.84 17.15 -7.56
CA ASN A 206 45.02 18.59 -7.70
C ASN A 206 46.22 19.01 -6.85
#